data_AF-A0A2T0QK09-F1
#
_entry.id   AF-A0A2T0QK09-F1
#
_cell.length_a   1.000
_cell.length_b   1.000
_cell.length_c   1.000
_cell.angle_alpha   90.00
_cell.angle_beta   90.00
_cell.angle_gamma   90.00
#
_symmetry.space_group_name_H-M   'P 1'
#
loop_
_entity.id
_entity.type
_entity.pdbx_description
1 polymer ?
#
loop_
_entity_poly.entity_id
_entity_poly.type
_entity_poly.pdbx_seq_one_letter_code
_entity_poly.pdbx_strand_id
1 'polypeptide(L)' 'MIVAEGNFVAIHGRMHGLASTPQIVVDLFRVEDGKLAEHWDVLQDEVPGTAALGGTPMFDPEERVRQTEPRA' A
#
# COMPACT_ATOMS: atom_id res chain seq x y z
N MET A 1 -3.86 3.74 -0.92
CA MET A 1 -4.26 4.36 -2.21
C MET A 1 -4.67 3.27 -3.18
N ILE A 2 -5.67 3.51 -4.04
CA ILE A 2 -6.09 2.60 -5.11
C ILE A 2 -6.13 3.38 -6.42
N VAL A 3 -5.59 2.82 -7.49
CA VAL A 3 -5.62 3.37 -8.85
C VAL A 3 -6.13 2.28 -9.80
N ALA A 4 -7.00 2.64 -10.73
CA ALA A 4 -7.49 1.72 -11.76
C ALA A 4 -7.35 2.36 -13.14
N GLU A 5 -6.74 1.64 -14.08
CA GLU A 5 -6.53 2.08 -15.46
C GLU A 5 -6.64 0.88 -16.41
N GLY A 6 -7.52 1.00 -17.41
CA GLY A 6 -7.83 -0.10 -18.32
C GLY A 6 -8.30 -1.33 -17.56
N ASN A 7 -7.61 -2.45 -17.75
CA ASN A 7 -7.85 -3.71 -17.05
C ASN A 7 -6.88 -3.96 -15.89
N PHE A 8 -6.17 -2.93 -15.42
CA PHE A 8 -5.25 -3.03 -14.29
C PHE A 8 -5.75 -2.27 -13.07
N VAL A 9 -5.47 -2.81 -11.88
CA VAL A 9 -5.71 -2.15 -10.59
C VAL A 9 -4.43 -2.21 -9.78
N ALA A 10 -3.96 -1.06 -9.30
CA ALA A 10 -2.85 -0.96 -8.37
C ALA A 10 -3.34 -0.55 -6.97
N ILE A 11 -2.85 -1.23 -5.95
CA ILE A 11 -3.12 -0.92 -4.54
C ILE A 11 -1.79 -0.66 -3.86
N HIS A 12 -1.64 0.54 -3.29
CA HIS A 12 -0.53 0.84 -2.38
C HIS A 12 -1.07 0.88 -0.96
N GLY A 13 -0.59 -0.05 -0.12
CA GLY A 13 -1.14 -0.32 1.20
C GLY A 13 -0.10 -0.66 2.25
N ARG A 14 -0.54 -0.65 3.51
CA ARG A 14 0.25 -1.09 4.67
C ARG A 14 -0.37 -2.36 5.24
N MET A 15 0.43 -3.41 5.36
CA MET A 15 0.01 -4.73 5.81
C MET A 15 0.65 -5.08 7.16
N HIS A 16 -0.08 -5.81 8.00
CA HIS A 16 0.37 -6.27 9.33
C HIS A 16 0.23 -7.79 9.41
N GLY A 17 1.05 -8.44 10.24
CA GLY A 17 0.87 -9.86 10.60
C GLY A 17 1.61 -10.88 9.73
N LEU A 18 2.34 -10.43 8.70
CA LEU A 18 3.15 -11.30 7.82
C LEU A 18 4.67 -11.21 8.09
N ALA A 19 5.14 -10.16 8.76
CA ALA A 19 6.52 -9.96 9.18
C ALA A 19 6.59 -9.36 10.59
N SER A 20 7.81 -9.24 11.13
CA SER A 20 8.06 -8.63 12.44
C SER A 20 7.77 -7.13 12.45
N THR A 21 7.96 -6.47 11.31
CA THR A 21 7.57 -5.08 11.07
C THR A 21 6.38 -5.02 10.11
N PRO A 22 5.55 -3.97 10.17
CA PRO A 22 4.57 -3.72 9.11
C PRO A 22 5.27 -3.66 7.75
N GLN A 23 4.60 -4.12 6.70
CA GLN A 23 5.12 -4.08 5.34
C GLN A 23 4.34 -3.08 4.50
N ILE A 24 5.05 -2.34 3.66
CA ILE A 24 4.46 -1.52 2.61
C ILE A 24 4.42 -2.35 1.33
N VAL A 25 3.23 -2.45 0.75
CA VAL A 25 2.94 -3.29 -0.41
C VAL A 25 2.44 -2.43 -1.55
N VAL A 26 2.94 -2.75 -2.75
CA VAL A 26 2.25 -2.40 -4.00
C VAL A 26 1.79 -3.69 -4.64
N ASP A 27 0.47 -3.89 -4.67
CA ASP A 27 -0.17 -4.95 -5.45
C ASP A 27 -0.57 -4.41 -6.80
N LEU A 28 -0.30 -5.17 -7.86
CA LEU A 28 -0.82 -4.96 -9.20
C LEU A 28 -1.67 -6.16 -9.60
N PHE A 29 -2.87 -5.88 -10.06
CA PHE A 29 -3.80 -6.90 -10.57
C PHE A 29 -4.11 -6.62 -12.02
N ARG A 30 -4.17 -7.67 -12.84
CA ARG A 30 -4.86 -7.65 -14.13
C ARG A 30 -6.23 -8.29 -13.98
N VAL A 31 -7.26 -7.62 -14.45
CA VAL A 31 -8.65 -8.09 -14.42
C VAL A 31 -9.05 -8.57 -15.81
N GLU A 32 -9.68 -9.74 -15.89
CA GLU A 32 -10.22 -10.31 -17.13
C GLU A 32 -11.55 -10.98 -16.80
N ASP A 33 -12.59 -10.71 -17.59
CA ASP A 33 -13.95 -11.24 -17.39
C ASP A 33 -14.50 -11.06 -15.95
N GLY A 34 -14.19 -9.90 -15.35
CA GLY A 34 -14.60 -9.56 -13.98
C GLY A 34 -13.87 -10.36 -12.89
N LYS A 35 -12.77 -11.04 -13.21
CA LYS A 35 -11.96 -11.83 -12.29
C LYS A 35 -10.52 -11.35 -12.27
N LEU A 36 -9.82 -11.62 -11.16
CA LEU A 36 -8.37 -11.44 -11.09
C LEU A 36 -7.71 -12.52 -11.95
N ALA A 37 -7.05 -12.10 -13.01
CA ALA A 37 -6.36 -12.99 -13.95
C ALA A 37 -4.89 -13.16 -13.57
N GLU A 38 -4.24 -12.07 -13.17
CA GLU A 38 -2.84 -12.04 -12.72
C GLU A 38 -2.71 -11.13 -11.49
N HIS A 39 -1.77 -11.46 -10.62
CA HIS A 39 -1.39 -10.71 -9.43
C HIS A 39 0.13 -10.68 -9.34
N TRP A 40 0.67 -9.48 -9.10
CA TRP A 40 2.07 -9.27 -8.76
C TRP A 40 2.14 -8.36 -7.55
N ASP A 41 3.15 -8.57 -6.73
CA ASP A 41 3.42 -7.73 -5.60
C ASP A 41 4.90 -7.34 -5.53
N VAL A 42 5.13 -6.25 -4.81
CA VAL A 42 6.40 -5.97 -4.17
C VAL A 42 6.12 -5.60 -2.72
N LEU A 43 6.91 -6.19 -1.83
CA LEU A 43 6.83 -5.94 -0.40
C LEU A 43 8.15 -5.38 0.09
N GLN A 44 8.06 -4.40 0.99
CA GLN A 44 9.20 -3.89 1.72
C GLN A 44 8.81 -3.70 3.19
N ASP A 45 9.72 -3.99 4.12
CA ASP A 45 9.55 -3.58 5.50
C ASP A 45 9.39 -2.06 5.59
N GLU A 46 8.46 -1.62 6.44
CA GLU A 46 8.18 -0.21 6.64
C GLU A 46 9.41 0.50 7.23
N VAL A 47 9.87 1.54 6.53
CA VAL A 47 11.01 2.36 6.96
C VAL A 47 10.50 3.71 7.48
N PRO A 48 10.79 4.08 8.74
CA PRO A 48 10.43 5.40 9.26
C PRO A 48 11.25 6.49 8.55
N GLY A 49 10.68 7.70 8.44
CA GLY A 49 11.32 8.82 7.73
C GLY A 49 12.73 9.16 8.25
N THR A 50 12.98 8.99 9.54
CA THR A 50 14.30 9.18 10.17
C THR A 50 15.38 8.21 9.69
N ALA A 51 14.99 7.06 9.12
CA ALA A 51 15.87 6.03 8.57
C ALA A 51 15.80 5.94 7.04
N ALA A 52 14.89 6.67 6.39
CA ALA A 52 14.78 6.72 4.93
C ALA A 52 15.92 7.55 4.34
N LEU A 53 16.55 7.07 3.26
CA LEU A 53 17.64 7.79 2.60
C LEU A 53 17.24 9.21 2.15
N GLY A 54 15.99 9.39 1.73
CA GLY A 54 15.43 10.68 1.34
C GLY A 54 14.74 11.45 2.47
N GLY A 55 14.80 10.97 3.71
CA GLY A 55 14.14 11.59 4.87
C GLY A 55 12.60 11.55 4.85
N THR A 56 11.99 10.99 3.81
CA THR A 56 10.54 11.00 3.60
C THR A 56 10.00 9.57 3.66
N PRO A 57 9.03 9.26 4.54
CA PRO A 57 8.38 7.95 4.59
C PRO A 57 7.42 7.74 3.42
N MET A 58 7.07 6.49 3.10
CA MET A 58 6.14 6.15 2.01
C MET A 58 4.67 6.51 2.32
N PHE A 59 4.35 6.69 3.60
CA PHE A 59 3.05 7.17 4.06
C PHE A 59 3.26 8.42 4.90
N ASP A 60 2.32 9.36 4.81
CA ASP A 60 2.29 10.49 5.72
C ASP A 60 2.09 9.95 7.17
N PRO A 61 2.96 10.31 8.14
CA PRO A 61 2.80 9.92 9.53
C PRO A 61 1.41 10.24 10.11
N GLU A 62 0.75 11.29 9.60
CA GLU A 62 -0.59 11.69 10.04
C GLU A 62 -1.74 10.95 9.35
N GLU A 63 -1.47 10.18 8.28
CA GLU A 63 -2.52 9.52 7.48
C GLU A 63 -3.36 8.55 8.32
N ARG A 64 -2.74 7.86 9.31
CA ARG A 64 -3.47 6.98 10.23
C ARG A 64 -4.47 7.71 11.10
N VAL A 65 -4.11 8.90 11.59
CA VAL A 65 -4.99 9.70 12.47
C VAL A 65 -6.29 10.01 11.73
N ARG A 66 -6.18 10.40 10.46
CA ARG A 66 -7.32 10.75 9.59
C ARG A 66 -8.20 9.54 9.24
N GLN A 67 -7.65 8.32 9.22
CA GLN A 67 -8.42 7.11 8.95
C GLN A 67 -9.19 6.59 10.16
N THR A 68 -8.72 6.90 11.38
CA THR A 68 -9.37 6.45 12.62
C THR A 68 -10.41 7.41 13.18
N GLU A 69 -10.42 8.67 12.72
CA GLU A 69 -11.45 9.63 13.08
C GLU A 69 -12.73 9.41 12.25
N PRO A 70 -13.93 9.53 12.85
CA PRO A 70 -15.17 9.38 12.11
C PRO A 70 -15.30 10.53 11.12
N ARG A 71 -15.54 10.19 9.85
CA ARG A 71 -15.84 11.16 8.81
C ARG A 71 -17.23 11.76 9.10
N ALA A 72 -17.27 13.05 9.43
CA ALA A 72 -18.52 13.79 9.64
C ALA A 72 -19.38 13.87 8.37
#